data_AF-A0A098Y4R0-F1
#
_entry.id   AF-A0A098Y4R0-F1
#
_cell.length_a   1.000
_cell.length_b   1.000
_cell.length_c   1.000
_cell.angle_alpha   90.00
_cell.angle_beta   90.00
_cell.angle_gamma   90.00
#
_symmetry.space_group_name_H-M   'P 1'
#
loop_
_entity.id
_entity.type
_entity.pdbx_description
1 polymer ?
#
loop_
_entity_poly.entity_id
_entity_poly.type
_entity_poly.pdbx_seq_one_letter_code
_entity_poly.pdbx_strand_id
1 'polypeptide(L)'
;MTVPSPAGGAGVDELLDPSFLDGVEELPMTEVRALRHRAEQEEVNLSYTRRLLQGRLDIVRRELQRRAEHDGRSLVDLLPEILSEKGRGPAHGLGRHQTVQPTSPEQFETWVNGLAPGVDLSDVPSLPDDQLEQAARALGEGERTLSERRRGVQQVMDTVAGELARRYREGLADVAQLLADESRHRA
;
A
#
# COMPACT_ATOMS: atom_id res chain seq x y z
N MET A 1 10.74 17.53 16.05
CA MET A 1 10.02 17.01 14.87
C MET A 1 9.80 15.53 15.11
N THR A 2 8.56 15.11 15.33
CA THR A 2 8.21 13.70 15.50
C THR A 2 8.30 13.04 14.13
N VAL A 3 9.18 12.06 13.97
CA VAL A 3 9.24 11.27 12.74
C VAL A 3 7.88 10.54 12.60
N PRO A 4 7.20 10.61 11.46
CA PRO A 4 5.94 9.91 11.27
C PRO A 4 6.16 8.41 11.49
N SER A 5 5.20 7.75 12.13
CA SER A 5 5.26 6.29 12.34
C SER A 5 5.45 5.54 11.02
N PRO A 6 6.07 4.34 11.02
CA PRO A 6 6.27 3.56 9.80
C PRO A 6 4.95 3.29 9.06
N ALA A 7 5.01 3.23 7.73
CA ALA A 7 3.83 2.99 6.90
C ALA A 7 3.12 1.67 7.27
N GLY A 8 1.81 1.73 7.48
CA GLY A 8 0.99 0.56 7.87
C GLY A 8 1.08 0.16 9.35
N GLY A 9 1.93 0.81 10.15
CA GLY A 9 1.97 0.64 11.61
C GLY A 9 2.28 -0.78 12.09
N ALA A 10 1.79 -1.10 13.29
CA ALA A 10 2.12 -2.33 14.01
C ALA A 10 1.70 -3.61 13.29
N GLY A 11 0.58 -3.57 12.55
CA GLY A 11 0.11 -4.73 11.78
C GLY A 11 1.13 -5.16 10.73
N VAL A 12 1.73 -4.19 10.03
CA VAL A 12 2.81 -4.42 9.06
C VAL A 12 4.13 -4.72 9.76
N ASP A 13 4.44 -4.09 10.90
CA ASP A 13 5.66 -4.38 11.65
C ASP A 13 5.71 -5.86 12.07
N GLU A 14 4.59 -6.41 12.55
CA GLU A 14 4.52 -7.83 12.90
C GLU A 14 4.69 -8.75 11.69
N LEU A 15 4.10 -8.42 10.54
CA LEU A 15 4.30 -9.21 9.31
C LEU A 15 5.76 -9.19 8.82
N LEU A 16 6.46 -8.06 9.04
CA LEU A 16 7.85 -7.88 8.62
C LEU A 16 8.87 -8.35 9.68
N ASP A 17 8.41 -8.83 10.83
CA ASP A 17 9.30 -9.43 11.81
C ASP A 17 9.92 -10.70 11.20
N PRO A 18 11.26 -10.87 11.27
CA PRO A 18 11.93 -12.05 10.71
C PRO A 18 11.39 -13.38 11.25
N SER A 19 10.84 -13.39 12.47
CA SER A 19 10.27 -14.58 13.11
C SER A 19 8.81 -14.84 12.74
N PHE A 20 8.14 -13.94 12.01
CA PHE A 20 6.73 -14.06 11.67
C PHE A 20 6.36 -15.36 10.94
N LEU A 21 7.30 -15.88 10.14
CA LEU A 21 7.12 -17.11 9.35
C LEU A 21 7.76 -18.35 9.97
N ASP A 22 8.35 -18.23 11.17
CA ASP A 22 8.99 -19.35 11.84
C ASP A 22 7.95 -20.43 12.14
N GLY A 23 8.24 -21.67 11.71
CA GLY A 23 7.36 -22.81 11.94
C GLY A 23 6.05 -22.79 11.13
N VAL A 24 5.91 -21.94 10.11
CA VAL A 24 4.68 -21.86 9.28
C VAL A 24 4.29 -23.21 8.66
N GLU A 25 5.27 -24.08 8.39
CA GLU A 25 5.07 -25.43 7.86
C GLU A 25 4.37 -26.39 8.85
N GLU A 26 4.51 -26.13 10.15
CA GLU A 26 3.95 -26.96 11.23
C GLU A 26 2.55 -26.51 11.65
N LEU A 27 2.16 -25.29 11.29
CA LEU A 27 0.84 -24.74 11.64
C LEU A 27 -0.30 -25.51 10.97
N PRO A 28 -1.50 -25.58 11.57
CA PRO A 28 -2.66 -26.15 10.90
C PRO A 28 -3.10 -25.32 9.68
N MET A 29 -3.77 -25.97 8.71
CA MET A 29 -4.18 -25.32 7.44
C MET A 29 -5.02 -24.05 7.65
N THR A 30 -5.87 -24.05 8.67
CA THR A 30 -6.71 -22.91 9.05
C THR A 30 -5.89 -21.70 9.47
N GLU A 31 -4.79 -21.91 10.19
CA GLU A 31 -3.89 -20.84 10.63
C GLU A 31 -3.08 -20.29 9.46
N VAL A 32 -2.54 -21.14 8.57
CA VAL A 32 -1.85 -20.68 7.36
C VAL A 32 -2.78 -19.86 6.46
N ARG A 33 -4.06 -20.25 6.34
CA ARG A 33 -5.07 -19.44 5.64
C ARG A 33 -5.32 -18.10 6.32
N ALA A 34 -5.40 -18.08 7.65
CA ALA A 34 -5.58 -16.84 8.42
C ALA A 34 -4.39 -15.88 8.24
N LEU A 35 -3.15 -16.39 8.28
CA LEU A 35 -1.94 -15.62 7.99
C LEU A 35 -1.98 -15.02 6.58
N ARG A 36 -2.40 -15.80 5.57
CA ARG A 36 -2.58 -15.30 4.20
C ARG A 36 -3.56 -14.13 4.15
N HIS A 37 -4.74 -14.30 4.76
CA HIS A 37 -5.78 -13.26 4.75
C HIS A 37 -5.31 -11.97 5.44
N ARG A 38 -4.59 -12.10 6.55
CA ARG A 38 -3.99 -10.96 7.24
C ARG A 38 -2.96 -10.24 6.38
N ALA A 39 -2.03 -10.98 5.77
CA ALA A 39 -1.01 -10.40 4.89
C ALA A 39 -1.63 -9.75 3.64
N GLU A 40 -2.67 -10.35 3.06
CA GLU A 40 -3.45 -9.78 1.95
C GLU A 40 -4.11 -8.45 2.35
N GLN A 41 -4.71 -8.36 3.53
CA GLN A 41 -5.34 -7.12 4.00
C GLN A 41 -4.32 -6.00 4.17
N GLU A 42 -3.17 -6.28 4.77
CA GLU A 42 -2.12 -5.27 4.96
C GLU A 42 -1.47 -4.86 3.63
N GLU A 43 -1.31 -5.76 2.67
CA GLU A 43 -0.83 -5.41 1.33
C GLU A 43 -1.80 -4.46 0.62
N VAL A 44 -3.11 -4.70 0.74
CA VAL A 44 -4.15 -3.82 0.19
C VAL A 44 -4.13 -2.45 0.84
N ASN A 45 -4.03 -2.40 2.17
CA ASN A 45 -3.91 -1.16 2.94
C ASN A 45 -2.67 -0.34 2.48
N LEU A 46 -1.51 -0.99 2.36
CA LEU A 46 -0.29 -0.36 1.87
C LEU A 46 -0.41 0.08 0.40
N SER A 47 -0.98 -0.74 -0.47
CA SER A 47 -1.19 -0.42 -1.89
C SER A 47 -2.12 0.78 -2.08
N TYR A 48 -3.17 0.88 -1.28
CA TYR A 48 -4.06 2.04 -1.26
C TYR A 48 -3.32 3.29 -0.79
N THR A 49 -2.63 3.21 0.35
CA THR A 49 -1.84 4.31 0.91
C THR A 49 -0.77 4.80 -0.07
N ARG A 50 -0.10 3.87 -0.77
CA ARG A 50 0.88 4.18 -1.83
C ARG A 50 0.27 5.03 -2.92
N ARG A 51 -0.91 4.66 -3.42
CA ARG A 51 -1.59 5.40 -4.51
C ARG A 51 -1.97 6.81 -4.07
N LEU A 52 -2.49 6.95 -2.85
CA LEU A 52 -2.81 8.26 -2.28
C LEU A 52 -1.56 9.15 -2.20
N LEU A 53 -0.48 8.60 -1.65
CA LEU A 53 0.80 9.30 -1.51
C LEU A 53 1.39 9.70 -2.86
N GLN A 54 1.35 8.80 -3.85
CA GLN A 54 1.81 9.08 -5.21
C GLN A 54 1.02 10.21 -5.87
N GLY A 55 -0.31 10.17 -5.81
CA GLY A 55 -1.15 11.24 -6.35
C GLY A 55 -0.81 12.59 -5.71
N ARG A 56 -0.60 12.63 -4.39
CA ARG A 56 -0.21 13.84 -3.68
C ARG A 56 1.16 14.36 -4.12
N LEU A 57 2.15 13.46 -4.20
CA LEU A 57 3.50 13.78 -4.65
C LEU A 57 3.52 14.31 -6.09
N ASP A 58 2.70 13.73 -6.96
CA ASP A 58 2.63 14.12 -8.36
C ASP A 58 2.00 15.50 -8.54
N ILE A 59 0.97 15.84 -7.76
CA ILE A 59 0.40 17.18 -7.72
C ILE A 59 1.45 18.21 -7.28
N VAL A 60 2.20 17.93 -6.20
CA VAL A 60 3.25 18.83 -5.70
C VAL A 60 4.37 19.02 -6.72
N ARG A 61 4.86 17.92 -7.32
CA ARG A 61 5.89 17.98 -8.37
C ARG A 61 5.42 18.73 -9.60
N ARG A 62 4.16 18.54 -10.00
CA ARG A 62 3.62 19.26 -11.14
C ARG A 62 3.51 20.75 -10.89
N GLU A 63 3.16 21.18 -9.69
CA GLU A 63 3.15 22.60 -9.34
C GLU A 63 4.55 23.23 -9.44
N LEU A 64 5.58 22.57 -8.89
CA LEU A 64 6.97 23.01 -9.03
C LEU A 64 7.39 23.15 -10.50
N GLN A 65 7.08 22.14 -11.31
CA GLN A 65 7.36 22.16 -12.75
C GLN A 65 6.59 23.28 -13.47
N ARG A 66 5.30 23.45 -13.15
CA ARG A 66 4.44 24.49 -13.72
C ARG A 66 5.00 25.89 -13.47
N ARG A 67 5.52 26.16 -12.27
CA ARG A 67 6.17 27.43 -11.91
C ARG A 67 7.47 27.64 -12.69
N ALA A 68 8.32 26.61 -12.74
CA ALA A 68 9.61 26.67 -13.42
C ALA A 68 9.48 26.87 -14.95
N GLU A 69 8.46 26.26 -15.57
CA GLU A 69 8.19 26.36 -17.01
C GLU A 69 7.31 27.58 -17.38
N HIS A 70 6.83 28.32 -16.38
CA HIS A 70 5.84 29.38 -16.54
C HIS A 70 4.59 28.92 -17.30
N ASP A 71 4.15 27.68 -17.04
CA ASP A 71 2.95 27.10 -17.63
C ASP A 71 1.72 27.83 -17.05
N GLY A 72 1.09 28.66 -17.90
CA GLY A 72 -0.02 29.53 -17.53
C GLY A 72 -1.35 28.81 -17.26
N ARG A 73 -1.40 27.48 -17.41
CA ARG A 73 -2.57 26.66 -17.07
C ARG A 73 -2.75 26.59 -15.55
N SER A 74 -3.99 26.37 -15.11
CA SER A 74 -4.29 26.08 -13.71
C SER A 74 -3.81 24.67 -13.35
N LEU A 75 -3.33 24.46 -12.12
CA LEU A 75 -3.02 23.12 -11.61
C LEU A 75 -4.24 22.19 -11.66
N VAL A 76 -5.45 22.73 -11.47
CA VAL A 76 -6.70 21.96 -11.51
C VAL A 76 -6.95 21.41 -12.91
N ASP A 77 -6.69 22.21 -13.95
CA ASP A 77 -6.86 21.79 -15.36
C ASP A 77 -5.88 20.67 -15.75
N LEU A 78 -4.75 20.59 -15.04
CA LEU A 78 -3.71 19.59 -15.25
C LEU A 78 -3.96 18.28 -14.50
N LEU A 79 -4.89 18.23 -13.53
CA LEU A 79 -5.16 17.04 -12.72
C LEU A 79 -5.44 15.77 -13.54
N PRO A 80 -6.24 15.81 -14.63
CA PRO A 80 -6.44 14.62 -15.46
C PRO A 80 -5.14 14.08 -16.06
N GLU A 81 -4.25 14.97 -16.52
CA GLU A 81 -2.92 14.61 -17.04
C GLU A 81 -2.08 13.98 -15.92
N ILE A 82 -1.95 14.67 -14.79
CA ILE A 82 -1.15 14.27 -13.61
C ILE A 82 -1.54 12.86 -13.12
N LEU A 83 -2.84 12.59 -12.98
CA LEU A 83 -3.33 11.36 -12.38
C LEU A 83 -3.41 10.19 -13.38
N SER A 84 -3.45 10.48 -14.68
CA SER A 84 -3.52 9.45 -15.72
C SER A 84 -2.17 8.79 -16.01
N GLU A 85 -1.06 9.51 -15.82
CA GLU A 85 0.28 9.13 -16.25
C GLU A 85 0.81 7.85 -15.57
N LYS A 86 0.29 7.49 -14.38
CA LYS A 86 0.78 6.34 -13.58
C LYS A 86 -0.20 5.21 -13.35
N GLY A 87 -1.41 5.27 -13.91
CA GLY A 87 -2.45 4.23 -13.70
C GLY A 87 -2.08 2.83 -14.21
N ARG A 88 -0.96 2.68 -14.94
CA ARG A 88 -0.55 1.44 -15.61
C ARG A 88 0.96 1.19 -15.46
N GLY A 89 1.42 0.89 -14.24
CA GLY A 89 2.63 0.06 -14.14
C GLY A 89 2.40 -1.24 -14.93
N PRO A 90 3.43 -1.89 -15.51
CA PRO A 90 3.22 -3.13 -16.24
C PRO A 90 2.48 -4.09 -15.32
N ALA A 91 1.34 -4.61 -15.77
CA ALA A 91 0.63 -5.67 -15.05
C ALA A 91 1.54 -6.91 -15.08
N HIS A 92 2.46 -7.01 -14.13
CA HIS A 92 3.34 -8.17 -13.98
C HIS A 92 2.60 -9.40 -13.42
N GLY A 93 1.31 -9.26 -13.10
CA GLY A 93 0.47 -10.35 -12.61
C GLY A 93 -0.64 -10.71 -13.60
N LEU A 94 -0.92 -12.01 -13.71
CA LEU A 94 -2.21 -12.52 -14.17
C LEU A 94 -3.27 -11.80 -13.33
N GLY A 95 -4.11 -10.96 -13.94
CA GLY A 95 -5.01 -10.03 -13.23
C GLY A 95 -5.67 -10.68 -12.02
N ARG A 96 -5.33 -10.21 -10.81
CA ARG A 96 -5.93 -10.70 -9.58
C ARG A 96 -7.24 -9.96 -9.37
N HIS A 97 -8.33 -10.69 -9.19
CA HIS A 97 -9.56 -10.11 -8.68
C HIS A 97 -9.30 -9.68 -7.23
N GLN A 98 -9.19 -8.37 -6.98
CA GLN A 98 -9.09 -7.82 -5.62
C GLN A 98 -10.52 -7.63 -5.07
N THR A 99 -10.92 -8.53 -4.16
CA THR A 99 -12.18 -8.43 -3.41
C THR A 99 -12.02 -7.67 -2.09
N VAL A 100 -10.79 -7.56 -1.60
CA VAL A 100 -10.45 -6.94 -0.32
C VAL A 100 -10.35 -5.43 -0.51
N GLN A 101 -11.06 -4.68 0.34
CA GLN A 101 -11.00 -3.23 0.39
C GLN A 101 -10.03 -2.77 1.48
N PRO A 102 -9.43 -1.57 1.35
CA PRO A 102 -8.64 -0.98 2.41
C PRO A 102 -9.50 -0.77 3.65
N THR A 103 -8.98 -1.13 4.82
CA THR A 103 -9.65 -0.88 6.10
C THR A 103 -9.26 0.52 6.59
N SER A 104 -10.22 1.32 7.03
CA SER A 104 -9.98 2.65 7.60
C SER A 104 -9.17 3.61 6.69
N PRO A 105 -9.69 3.96 5.49
CA PRO A 105 -9.03 4.88 4.57
C PRO A 105 -8.64 6.23 5.20
N GLU A 106 -9.43 6.73 6.15
CA GLU A 106 -9.19 7.97 6.89
C GLU A 106 -7.85 7.99 7.65
N GLN A 107 -7.40 6.83 8.15
CA GLN A 107 -6.13 6.72 8.86
C GLN A 107 -4.95 6.87 7.88
N PHE A 108 -5.09 6.33 6.67
CA PHE A 108 -4.07 6.45 5.63
C PHE A 108 -3.96 7.88 5.10
N GLU A 109 -5.08 8.57 4.93
CA GLU A 109 -5.09 9.99 4.59
C GLU A 109 -4.40 10.84 5.66
N THR A 110 -4.71 10.58 6.93
CA THR A 110 -4.07 11.25 8.06
C THR A 110 -2.56 11.01 8.07
N TRP A 111 -2.12 9.77 7.85
CA TRP A 111 -0.70 9.42 7.80
C TRP A 111 0.02 10.14 6.64
N VAL A 112 -0.55 10.14 5.43
CA VAL A 112 0.03 10.83 4.26
C VAL A 112 0.16 12.33 4.50
N ASN A 113 -0.88 12.98 5.03
CA ASN A 113 -0.83 14.40 5.36
C ASN A 113 0.19 14.69 6.49
N GLY A 114 0.38 13.75 7.41
CA GLY A 114 1.36 13.85 8.49
C GLY A 114 2.83 13.75 8.05
N LEU A 115 3.12 13.30 6.82
CA LEU A 115 4.50 13.18 6.31
C LEU A 115 5.18 14.54 6.10
N ALA A 116 4.43 15.58 5.77
CA ALA A 116 4.94 16.93 5.53
C ALA A 116 4.43 17.90 6.62
N PRO A 117 4.93 17.81 7.87
CA PRO A 117 4.41 18.60 8.97
C PRO A 117 4.63 20.09 8.72
N GLY A 118 3.57 20.88 8.90
CA GLY A 118 3.59 22.33 8.71
C GLY A 118 3.33 22.79 7.27
N VAL A 119 3.09 21.87 6.33
CA VAL A 119 2.70 22.20 4.95
C VAL A 119 1.24 21.79 4.74
N ASP A 120 0.37 22.77 4.47
CA ASP A 120 -1.02 22.50 4.13
C ASP A 120 -1.15 22.13 2.65
N LEU A 121 -1.22 20.83 2.38
CA LEU A 121 -1.34 20.33 1.03
C LEU A 121 -2.76 20.47 0.46
N SER A 122 -3.75 21.00 1.19
CA SER A 122 -5.10 21.21 0.65
C SER A 122 -5.15 22.28 -0.45
N ASP A 123 -4.26 23.28 -0.39
CA ASP A 123 -4.16 24.36 -1.38
C ASP A 123 -2.72 24.50 -1.93
N VAL A 124 -2.29 23.48 -2.67
CA VAL A 124 -0.94 23.39 -3.26
C VAL A 124 -0.53 24.65 -4.07
N PRO A 125 -1.41 25.25 -4.91
CA PRO A 125 -1.06 26.45 -5.67
C PRO A 125 -0.68 27.67 -4.82
N SER A 126 -1.16 27.76 -3.57
CA SER A 126 -0.88 28.87 -2.67
C SER A 126 0.41 28.69 -1.84
N LEU A 127 1.00 27.49 -1.87
CA LEU A 127 2.23 27.20 -1.10
C LEU A 127 3.45 27.92 -1.71
N PRO A 128 4.39 28.41 -0.89
CA PRO A 128 5.66 28.93 -1.40
C PRO A 128 6.58 27.78 -1.89
N ASP A 129 7.53 28.11 -2.76
CA ASP A 129 8.38 27.12 -3.44
C ASP A 129 9.19 26.27 -2.45
N ASP A 130 9.70 26.85 -1.37
CA ASP A 130 10.45 26.16 -0.34
C ASP A 130 9.61 25.09 0.39
N GLN A 131 8.34 25.38 0.67
CA GLN A 131 7.40 24.42 1.26
C GLN A 131 7.01 23.33 0.27
N LEU A 132 6.85 23.64 -1.03
CA LEU A 132 6.61 22.65 -2.07
C LEU A 132 7.79 21.69 -2.21
N GLU A 133 9.02 22.19 -2.21
CA GLU A 133 10.23 21.37 -2.25
C GLU A 133 10.40 20.52 -0.99
N GLN A 134 10.08 21.08 0.19
CA GLN A 134 10.07 20.34 1.44
C GLN A 134 9.05 19.20 1.40
N ALA A 135 7.82 19.47 0.99
CA ALA A 135 6.77 18.46 0.87
C ALA A 135 7.12 17.39 -0.16
N ALA A 136 7.63 17.77 -1.33
CA ALA A 136 8.05 16.82 -2.36
C ALA A 136 9.13 15.85 -1.86
N ARG A 137 10.09 16.34 -1.08
CA ARG A 137 11.13 15.51 -0.45
C ARG A 137 10.53 14.56 0.58
N ALA A 138 9.72 15.07 1.51
CA ALA A 138 9.12 14.28 2.58
C ALA A 138 8.16 13.20 2.05
N LEU A 139 7.28 13.56 1.11
CA LEU A 139 6.36 12.61 0.46
C LEU A 139 7.13 11.57 -0.38
N GLY A 140 8.20 11.98 -1.07
CA GLY A 140 9.06 11.08 -1.83
C GLY A 140 9.82 10.08 -0.96
N GLU A 141 10.25 10.48 0.23
CA GLU A 141 10.85 9.57 1.22
C GLU A 141 9.81 8.60 1.79
N GLY A 142 8.64 9.10 2.19
CA GLY A 142 7.54 8.27 2.64
C GLY A 142 7.12 7.23 1.59
N GLU A 143 7.11 7.59 0.31
CA GLU A 143 6.73 6.68 -0.78
C GLU A 143 7.72 5.53 -0.92
N ARG A 144 9.01 5.83 -0.80
CA ARG A 144 10.08 4.84 -0.89
C ARG A 144 9.98 3.83 0.25
N THR A 145 9.91 4.33 1.49
CA THR A 145 9.80 3.49 2.71
C THR A 145 8.52 2.65 2.69
N LEU A 146 7.39 3.23 2.29
CA LEU A 146 6.13 2.49 2.13
C LEU A 146 6.29 1.39 1.08
N SER A 147 6.93 1.69 -0.05
CA SER A 147 7.11 0.73 -1.14
C SER A 147 8.09 -0.40 -0.79
N GLU A 148 9.06 -0.15 0.07
CA GLU A 148 9.92 -1.18 0.67
C GLU A 148 9.13 -2.10 1.57
N ARG A 149 8.36 -1.55 2.52
CA ARG A 149 7.52 -2.34 3.43
C ARG A 149 6.48 -3.16 2.69
N ARG A 150 5.83 -2.58 1.67
CA ARG A 150 4.90 -3.31 0.80
C ARG A 150 5.55 -4.49 0.09
N ARG A 151 6.78 -4.34 -0.41
CA ARG A 151 7.53 -5.45 -1.00
C ARG A 151 7.83 -6.55 0.01
N GLY A 152 8.16 -6.19 1.25
CA GLY A 152 8.34 -7.16 2.33
C GLY A 152 7.05 -7.95 2.61
N VAL A 153 5.90 -7.27 2.72
CA VAL A 153 4.59 -7.93 2.91
C VAL A 153 4.25 -8.84 1.73
N GLN A 154 4.59 -8.45 0.50
CA GLN A 154 4.41 -9.29 -0.68
C GLN A 154 5.26 -10.57 -0.62
N GLN A 155 6.50 -10.49 -0.14
CA GLN A 155 7.35 -11.67 0.08
C GLN A 155 6.74 -12.61 1.12
N VAL A 156 6.18 -12.05 2.21
CA VAL A 156 5.45 -12.83 3.21
C VAL A 156 4.25 -13.55 2.57
N MET A 157 3.45 -12.83 1.78
CA MET A 157 2.34 -13.42 1.04
C MET A 157 2.78 -14.54 0.09
N ASP A 158 3.89 -14.35 -0.63
CA ASP A 158 4.43 -15.34 -1.56
C ASP A 158 4.87 -16.62 -0.82
N THR A 159 5.51 -16.48 0.35
CA THR A 159 5.89 -17.62 1.20
C THR A 159 4.66 -18.39 1.70
N VAL A 160 3.66 -17.69 2.25
CA VAL A 160 2.43 -18.33 2.73
C VAL A 160 1.67 -18.99 1.57
N ALA A 161 1.61 -18.35 0.40
CA ALA A 161 1.00 -18.93 -0.79
C ALA A 161 1.76 -20.18 -1.28
N GLY A 162 3.09 -20.17 -1.21
CA GLY A 162 3.95 -21.32 -1.49
C GLY A 162 3.64 -22.51 -0.58
N GLU A 163 3.47 -22.26 0.72
CA GLU A 163 3.15 -23.31 1.69
C GLU A 163 1.75 -23.90 1.46
N LEU A 164 0.74 -23.04 1.20
CA LEU A 164 -0.60 -23.52 0.84
C LEU A 164 -0.57 -24.39 -0.42
N ALA A 165 0.17 -23.96 -1.45
CA ALA A 165 0.31 -24.71 -2.69
C ALA A 165 1.02 -26.06 -2.48
N ARG A 166 2.03 -26.11 -1.60
CA ARG A 166 2.72 -27.35 -1.21
C ARG A 166 1.75 -28.34 -0.55
N ARG A 167 0.96 -27.88 0.44
CA ARG A 167 -0.03 -28.73 1.14
C ARG A 167 -1.08 -29.32 0.22
N TYR A 168 -1.62 -28.54 -0.72
CA TYR A 168 -2.55 -29.08 -1.72
C TYR A 168 -1.89 -30.10 -2.63
N ARG A 169 -0.64 -29.86 -3.05
CA ARG A 169 0.12 -30.80 -3.91
C ARG A 169 0.41 -32.12 -3.21
N GLU A 170 0.71 -32.08 -1.91
CA GLU A 170 1.01 -33.26 -1.09
C GLU A 170 -0.24 -33.95 -0.52
N GLY A 171 -1.45 -33.43 -0.80
CA GLY A 171 -2.70 -34.00 -0.29
C GLY A 171 -2.94 -33.77 1.20
N LEU A 172 -2.20 -32.83 1.82
CA LEU A 172 -2.35 -32.43 3.22
C LEU A 172 -3.54 -31.48 3.44
N ALA A 173 -4.21 -31.06 2.36
CA ALA A 173 -5.42 -30.23 2.40
C ALA A 173 -6.41 -30.65 1.30
N ASP A 174 -7.70 -30.68 1.66
CA ASP A 174 -8.80 -30.99 0.74
C ASP A 174 -9.57 -29.72 0.35
N VAL A 175 -9.87 -29.57 -0.94
CA VAL A 175 -10.70 -28.49 -1.50
C VAL A 175 -12.13 -28.54 -0.94
N ALA A 176 -12.64 -29.74 -0.61
CA ALA A 176 -13.96 -29.88 0.00
C ALA A 176 -14.06 -29.17 1.37
N GLN A 177 -12.97 -29.14 2.14
CA GLN A 177 -12.91 -28.40 3.42
C GLN A 177 -13.00 -26.89 3.20
N LEU A 178 -12.39 -26.35 2.13
CA LEU A 178 -12.49 -24.93 1.80
C LEU A 178 -13.93 -24.50 1.51
N LEU A 179 -14.67 -25.31 0.74
CA LEU A 179 -16.08 -25.03 0.41
C LEU A 179 -17.00 -25.15 1.63
N ALA A 180 -16.70 -26.07 2.55
CA ALA A 180 -17.43 -26.22 3.81
C ALA A 180 -17.18 -25.05 4.78
N ASP A 181 -15.96 -24.50 4.81
CA ASP A 181 -15.63 -23.33 5.63
C ASP A 181 -16.26 -22.04 5.07
N GLU A 182 -16.19 -21.82 3.75
CA GLU A 182 -16.78 -20.63 3.12
C GLU A 182 -18.31 -20.59 3.22
N SER A 183 -18.98 -21.75 3.17
CA SER A 183 -20.43 -21.84 3.36
C SER A 183 -20.86 -21.57 4.80
N ARG A 184 -20.03 -21.91 5.80
CA ARG A 184 -20.26 -21.58 7.21
C ARG A 184 -20.05 -20.11 7.55
N HIS A 185 -19.19 -19.39 6.81
CA HIS A 185 -18.94 -17.96 7.04
C HIS A 185 -19.97 -17.04 6.38
N ARG A 186 -20.78 -17.55 5.45
CA ARG A 186 -21.83 -16.80 4.75
C ARG A 186 -23.25 -16.99 5.33
N ALA A 187 -23.41 -17.89 6.30
CA ALA A 187 -24.68 -18.16 7.01
C ALA A 187 -24.70 -17.45 8.37
#